data_AF-A0A3D2FUQ2-F1
#
_entry.id   AF-A0A3D2FUQ2-F1
#
_cell.length_a   1.000
_cell.length_b   1.000
_cell.length_c   1.000
_cell.angle_alpha   90.00
_cell.angle_beta   90.00
_cell.angle_gamma   90.00
#
_symmetry.space_group_name_H-M   'P 1'
#
loop_
_entity.id
_entity.type
_entity.pdbx_description
1 polymer ?
#
loop_
_entity_poly.entity_id
_entity_poly.type
_entity_poly.pdbx_seq_one_letter_code
_entity_poly.pdbx_strand_id
1 'polypeptide(L)' 'MFDYLANPTRFMRLADLLIVPMAALAALLLAAGLYLGLLASPPDYQQGDTVRIMYVHVPAA' A
#
# COMPACT_ATOMS: atom_id res chain seq x y z
N MET A 1 -10.06 -0.95 -31.59
CA MET A 1 -9.15 -1.88 -30.84
C MET A 1 -9.18 -1.57 -29.35
N PHE A 2 -9.27 -0.30 -28.93
CA PHE A 2 -9.33 0.09 -27.51
C PHE A 2 -10.73 0.05 -26.87
N ASP A 3 -11.77 -0.22 -27.66
CA ASP A 3 -13.17 -0.11 -27.19
C ASP A 3 -13.69 -1.37 -26.48
N TYR A 4 -12.88 -2.42 -26.35
CA TYR A 4 -13.31 -3.69 -25.76
C TYR A 4 -13.79 -3.55 -24.31
N LEU A 5 -13.11 -2.70 -23.55
CA LEU A 5 -13.44 -2.35 -22.16
C LEU A 5 -14.41 -1.18 -22.05
N ALA A 6 -14.75 -0.50 -23.16
CA ALA A 6 -15.75 0.57 -23.16
C ALA A 6 -17.17 0.01 -22.91
N ASN A 7 -17.37 -1.31 -23.09
CA ASN A 7 -18.59 -1.98 -22.68
C ASN A 7 -18.62 -2.13 -21.14
N PRO A 8 -19.56 -1.49 -20.44
CA PRO A 8 -19.59 -1.47 -18.98
C PRO A 8 -19.76 -2.86 -18.37
N THR A 9 -20.52 -3.77 -19.00
CA THR A 9 -20.69 -5.14 -18.51
C THR A 9 -19.39 -5.93 -18.55
N ARG A 10 -18.58 -5.76 -19.60
CA ARG A 10 -17.28 -6.44 -19.73
C ARG A 10 -16.27 -5.89 -18.74
N PHE A 11 -16.24 -4.58 -18.57
CA PHE A 11 -15.40 -3.92 -17.59
C PHE A 11 -15.74 -4.36 -16.17
N MET A 12 -17.03 -4.31 -15.79
CA MET A 12 -17.46 -4.70 -14.44
C MET A 12 -17.12 -6.16 -14.14
N ARG A 13 -17.31 -7.08 -15.08
CA ARG A 13 -16.90 -8.48 -14.90
C ARG A 13 -15.41 -8.65 -14.60
N LEU A 14 -14.56 -7.86 -15.26
CA LEU A 14 -13.12 -7.87 -14.99
C LEU A 14 -12.81 -7.22 -13.63
N ALA A 15 -13.44 -6.09 -13.32
CA ALA A 15 -13.27 -5.38 -12.06
C ALA A 15 -13.67 -6.28 -10.87
N ASP A 16 -14.81 -6.98 -10.95
CA ASP A 16 -15.29 -7.88 -9.90
C ASP A 16 -14.33 -9.05 -9.65
N LEU A 17 -13.68 -9.54 -10.71
CA LEU A 17 -12.64 -10.58 -10.58
C LEU A 17 -11.37 -10.05 -9.91
N LEU A 18 -10.99 -8.80 -10.21
CA LEU A 18 -9.72 -8.21 -9.76
C LEU A 18 -9.81 -7.50 -8.42
N ILE A 19 -10.99 -7.08 -7.98
CA ILE A 19 -11.13 -6.22 -6.80
C ILE A 19 -10.62 -6.91 -5.52
N VAL A 20 -10.96 -8.19 -5.34
CA VAL A 20 -10.54 -8.97 -4.16
C VAL A 20 -9.03 -9.23 -4.14
N PRO A 21 -8.39 -9.78 -5.20
CA PRO A 21 -6.94 -9.99 -5.16
C PRO A 21 -6.15 -8.68 -5.09
N MET A 22 -6.62 -7.61 -5.71
CA MET A 22 -5.96 -6.29 -5.61
C MET A 22 -6.11 -5.69 -4.21
N ALA A 23 -7.28 -5.82 -3.57
CA ALA A 23 -7.47 -5.39 -2.18
C ALA A 23 -6.58 -6.20 -1.22
N ALA A 24 -6.47 -7.51 -1.42
CA ALA A 24 -5.59 -8.36 -0.62
C ALA A 24 -4.12 -7.97 -0.81
N LEU A 25 -3.68 -7.73 -2.05
CA LEU A 25 -2.31 -7.27 -2.34
C LEU A 25 -2.04 -5.91 -1.69
N ALA A 26 -2.98 -4.96 -1.79
CA ALA A 26 -2.86 -3.65 -1.15
C ALA A 26 -2.73 -3.77 0.38
N ALA A 27 -3.56 -4.60 1.01
CA ALA A 27 -3.50 -4.85 2.45
C ALA A 27 -2.17 -5.49 2.86
N LEU A 28 -1.66 -6.45 2.09
CA LEU A 28 -0.36 -7.07 2.34
C LEU A 28 0.80 -6.08 2.22
N LEU A 29 0.80 -5.24 1.19
CA LEU A 29 1.84 -4.22 0.98
C LEU A 29 1.80 -3.16 2.09
N LEU A 30 0.62 -2.74 2.52
CA LEU A 30 0.47 -1.83 3.66
C LEU A 30 0.99 -2.44 4.95
N ALA A 31 0.61 -3.68 5.26
CA ALA A 31 1.07 -4.39 6.45
C ALA A 31 2.60 -4.56 6.45
N ALA A 32 3.18 -4.94 5.29
CA ALA A 32 4.61 -5.06 5.12
C ALA A 32 5.32 -3.71 5.32
N GLY A 33 4.81 -2.63 4.71
CA GLY A 33 5.35 -1.29 4.87
C GLY A 33 5.32 -0.80 6.31
N LEU A 34 4.20 -1.01 7.02
CA LEU A 34 4.07 -0.68 8.44
C LEU A 34 5.06 -1.47 9.30
N TYR A 35 5.21 -2.77 9.07
CA TYR A 35 6.15 -3.59 9.80
C TYR A 35 7.61 -3.15 9.56
N LEU A 36 7.97 -2.95 8.30
CA LEU A 36 9.32 -2.52 7.93
C LEU A 36 9.66 -1.14 8.47
N GLY A 37 8.71 -0.20 8.43
CA GLY A 37 8.93 1.16 8.93
C GLY A 37 8.95 1.26 10.45
N LEU A 38 7.99 0.65 11.15
CA LEU A 38 7.79 0.90 12.59
C LEU A 38 8.50 -0.11 13.49
N LEU A 39 8.76 -1.33 13.01
CA LEU A 39 9.33 -2.40 13.83
C LEU A 39 10.71 -2.85 13.36
N ALA A 40 10.86 -3.14 12.06
CA ALA A 40 12.11 -3.71 11.54
C ALA A 40 13.15 -2.66 11.12
N SER A 41 12.79 -1.37 11.04
CA SER A 41 13.72 -0.31 10.69
C SER A 41 14.81 -0.18 11.75
N PRO A 42 16.10 -0.19 11.37
CA PRO A 42 17.20 -0.06 12.33
C PRO A 42 17.16 1.31 13.01
N PRO A 43 17.65 1.41 14.26
CA PRO A 43 17.79 2.70 14.94
C PRO A 43 18.76 3.60 14.17
N ASP A 44 18.44 4.90 14.12
CA ASP A 44 19.33 5.91 13.54
C ASP A 44 20.50 6.22 14.49
N TYR A 45 21.63 6.69 13.93
CA TYR A 45 22.83 7.01 14.69
C TYR A 45 22.63 8.12 15.73
N GLN A 46 21.82 9.15 15.43
CA GLN A 46 21.61 10.29 16.33
C GLN A 46 20.30 10.17 17.11
N GLN A 47 19.26 9.64 16.47
CA GLN A 47 17.91 9.63 17.04
C GLN A 47 17.52 8.28 17.66
N GLY A 48 18.34 7.24 17.49
CA GLY A 48 18.03 5.89 17.95
C GLY A 48 16.71 5.38 17.36
N ASP A 49 15.89 4.73 18.18
CA ASP A 49 14.55 4.26 17.78
C ASP A 49 13.55 5.40 17.52
N THR A 50 13.82 6.61 18.03
CA THR A 50 12.92 7.78 17.90
C THR A 50 12.76 8.22 16.44
N VAL A 51 13.73 7.89 15.57
CA VAL A 51 13.68 8.17 14.13
C VAL A 51 12.39 7.66 13.48
N ARG A 52 11.82 6.55 14.00
CA ARG A 52 10.63 5.90 13.45
C ARG A 52 9.37 6.78 13.56
N ILE A 53 9.35 7.75 14.48
CA ILE A 53 8.26 8.74 14.59
C ILE A 53 8.16 9.60 13.32
N MET A 54 9.29 9.90 12.67
CA MET A 54 9.30 10.72 11.45
C MET A 54 8.58 10.05 10.29
N TYR A 55 8.53 8.71 10.23
CA TYR A 55 7.83 7.99 9.17
C TYR A 55 6.32 8.22 9.16
N VAL A 56 5.76 8.65 10.29
CA VAL A 56 4.34 8.99 10.42
C VAL A 56 4.17 10.50 10.49
N HIS A 57 4.95 11.19 11.32
CA HIS A 57 4.75 12.60 11.61
C HIS A 57 5.12 13.51 10.43
N VAL A 58 6.29 13.33 9.81
CA VAL A 58 6.78 14.22 8.74
C VAL A 58 5.86 14.24 7.52
N PRO A 59 5.38 13.10 6.98
CA PRO A 59 4.43 13.14 5.87
C PRO A 59 3.01 13.58 6.27
N ALA A 60 2.69 13.63 7.57
CA ALA A 60 1.37 14.00 8.08
C ALA A 60 1.28 15.43 8.66
N ALA A 61 2.41 16.15 8.73
CA ALA A 61 2.50 17.55 9.13
C ALA A 61 2.35 18.48 7.92
#